data_AF-K9WEX7-F1
#
_entry.id   AF-K9WEX7-F1
#
_cell.length_a   1.000
_cell.length_b   1.000
_cell.length_c   1.000
_cell.angle_alpha   90.00
_cell.angle_beta   90.00
_cell.angle_gamma   90.00
#
_symmetry.space_group_name_H-M   'P 1'
#
loop_
_entity.id
_entity.type
_entity.pdbx_description
1 polymer ?
#
loop_
_entity_poly.entity_id
_entity_poly.type
_entity_poly.pdbx_seq_one_letter_code
_entity_poly.pdbx_strand_id
1 'polypeptide(L)'
;MSYALQYILPSDKPGVEKQAIMKTLEEIQQIALDMSLRFEDPQSVKLQIKRITFAQKQLRAIKKELNATLRDINQQTSQSKADSIFSGGLDIFGERKWAGKVRIATRRAIARKKQAAQQPYLELKDAIDDFILEGDRLKLMAEEYLLSNQR
;
A
#
# COMPACT_ATOMS: atom_id res chain seq x y z
N MET A 1 19.80 21.88 -35.89
CA MET A 1 18.76 22.19 -34.89
C MET A 1 17.72 21.08 -34.89
N SER A 2 17.76 20.19 -33.91
CA SER A 2 16.67 19.22 -33.71
C SER A 2 16.49 19.07 -32.20
N TYR A 3 15.40 19.64 -31.69
CA TYR A 3 15.05 19.64 -30.28
C TYR A 3 14.21 18.40 -29.96
N ALA A 4 14.70 17.66 -28.96
CA ALA A 4 13.94 16.95 -27.92
C ALA A 4 12.77 16.04 -28.31
N LEU A 5 13.05 14.73 -28.34
CA LEU A 5 12.09 13.69 -27.93
C LEU A 5 12.80 12.69 -26.99
N GLN A 6 13.20 13.22 -25.83
CA GLN A 6 13.80 12.51 -24.71
C GLN A 6 12.66 12.16 -23.73
N TYR A 7 12.30 10.87 -23.66
CA TYR A 7 11.63 10.17 -22.55
C TYR A 7 10.15 10.47 -22.25
N ILE A 8 9.28 9.55 -22.66
CA ILE A 8 8.10 9.13 -21.87
C ILE A 8 8.05 7.60 -21.91
N LEU A 9 8.91 6.96 -21.13
CA LEU A 9 8.69 5.62 -20.60
C LEU A 9 8.32 5.79 -19.12
N PRO A 10 7.30 5.11 -18.59
CA PRO A 10 7.07 5.09 -17.15
C PRO A 10 8.33 4.56 -16.46
N SER A 11 8.81 5.34 -15.50
CA SER A 11 10.06 5.16 -14.76
C SER A 11 10.26 3.73 -14.25
N ASP A 12 11.06 2.95 -14.98
CA ASP A 12 11.64 1.66 -14.57
C ASP A 12 12.80 1.90 -13.58
N LYS A 13 12.52 2.55 -12.44
CA LYS A 13 13.48 2.75 -11.33
C LYS A 13 13.05 1.92 -10.11
N PRO A 14 13.33 0.61 -10.09
CA PRO A 14 12.97 -0.28 -8.98
C PRO A 14 13.59 0.11 -7.63
N GLY A 15 14.53 1.06 -7.59
CA GLY A 15 15.14 1.55 -6.35
C GLY A 15 14.33 2.60 -5.59
N VAL A 16 13.59 3.47 -6.28
CA VAL A 16 12.90 4.62 -5.63
C VAL A 16 11.63 4.17 -4.92
N GLU A 17 10.83 3.30 -5.55
CA GLU A 17 9.63 2.72 -4.94
C GLU A 17 9.98 1.84 -3.72
N LYS A 18 11.04 1.05 -3.83
CA LYS A 18 11.52 0.23 -2.69
C LYS A 18 11.96 1.09 -1.50
N GLN A 19 12.62 2.21 -1.74
CA GLN A 19 13.02 3.15 -0.67
C GLN A 19 11.81 3.78 0.01
N ALA A 20 10.79 4.16 -0.76
CA ALA A 20 9.55 4.70 -0.19
C ALA A 20 8.83 3.66 0.68
N ILE A 21 8.71 2.42 0.20
CA ILE A 21 8.09 1.31 0.94
C ILE A 21 8.86 1.01 2.24
N MET A 22 10.19 0.99 2.19
CA MET A 22 11.03 0.76 3.38
C MET A 22 10.85 1.87 4.41
N LYS A 23 10.84 3.14 3.98
CA LYS A 23 10.59 4.28 4.86
C LYS A 23 9.21 4.19 5.54
N THR A 24 8.17 3.84 4.78
CA THR A 24 6.82 3.65 5.35
C THR A 24 6.77 2.47 6.33
N LEU A 25 7.50 1.39 6.05
CA LEU A 25 7.62 0.26 6.97
C LEU A 25 8.28 0.68 8.29
N GLU A 26 9.38 1.42 8.22
CA GLU A 26 10.07 1.96 9.40
C GLU A 26 9.15 2.86 10.22
N GLU A 27 8.40 3.76 9.56
CA GLU A 27 7.44 4.64 10.22
C GLU A 27 6.32 3.86 10.93
N ILE A 28 5.75 2.84 10.28
CA ILE A 28 4.75 1.95 10.89
C ILE A 28 5.34 1.25 12.12
N GLN A 29 6.57 0.73 12.04
CA GLN A 29 7.22 0.07 13.16
C GLN A 29 7.46 1.03 14.33
N GLN A 30 7.89 2.26 14.06
CA GLN A 30 8.06 3.27 15.11
C GLN A 30 6.73 3.60 15.80
N ILE A 31 5.65 3.76 15.04
CA ILE A 31 4.31 3.99 15.60
C ILE A 31 3.83 2.77 16.41
N ALA A 32 4.17 1.56 15.97
CA ALA A 32 3.82 0.33 16.68
C ALA A 32 4.52 0.19 18.05
N LEU A 33 5.72 0.77 18.23
CA LEU A 33 6.39 0.78 19.54
C LEU A 33 5.61 1.56 20.60
N ASP A 34 4.84 2.56 20.19
CA ASP A 34 3.96 3.33 21.09
C ASP A 34 2.72 2.54 21.52
N MET A 35 2.44 1.38 20.91
CA MET A 35 1.38 0.44 21.29
C MET A 35 1.88 -0.58 22.31
N SER A 36 2.29 -0.10 23.48
CA SER A 36 2.64 -0.93 24.63
C SER A 36 1.72 -0.66 25.81
N LEU A 37 1.41 -1.72 26.57
CA LEU A 37 0.57 -1.66 27.76
C LEU A 37 1.28 -2.29 28.96
N ARG A 38 1.28 -1.58 30.09
CA ARG A 38 1.79 -2.01 31.39
C ARG A 38 0.80 -1.66 32.49
N PHE A 39 0.44 -2.65 33.30
CA PHE A 39 -0.53 -2.54 34.39
C PHE A 39 0.14 -2.12 35.71
N GLU A 40 0.74 -0.94 35.73
CA GLU A 40 1.44 -0.44 36.93
C GLU A 40 0.51 0.42 37.80
N ASP A 41 -0.10 1.44 37.22
CA ASP A 41 -0.95 2.41 37.93
C ASP A 41 -2.16 2.81 37.06
N PRO A 42 -3.39 2.96 37.61
CA PRO A 42 -4.57 3.34 36.84
C PRO A 42 -4.43 4.65 36.04
N GLN A 43 -3.73 5.68 36.53
CA GLN A 43 -3.51 6.91 35.77
C GLN A 43 -2.52 6.69 34.63
N SER A 44 -1.47 5.91 34.88
CA SER A 44 -0.52 5.49 33.84
C SER A 44 -1.21 4.70 32.73
N VAL A 45 -2.09 3.75 33.08
CA VAL A 45 -2.86 2.95 32.11
C VAL A 45 -3.78 3.84 31.26
N LYS A 46 -4.46 4.82 31.86
CA LYS A 46 -5.27 5.80 31.10
C LYS A 46 -4.43 6.61 30.10
N LEU A 47 -3.20 6.99 30.47
CA LEU A 47 -2.29 7.68 29.56
C LEU A 47 -1.85 6.76 28.41
N GLN A 48 -1.54 5.49 28.71
CA GLN A 48 -1.17 4.50 27.71
C GLN A 48 -2.31 4.24 26.70
N ILE A 49 -3.57 4.15 27.15
CA ILE A 49 -4.75 4.07 26.25
C ILE A 49 -4.79 5.24 25.26
N LYS A 50 -4.50 6.47 25.73
CA LYS A 50 -4.46 7.66 24.86
C LYS A 50 -3.36 7.55 23.81
N ARG A 51 -2.17 7.05 24.19
CA ARG A 51 -1.05 6.81 23.25
C ARG A 51 -1.40 5.76 22.21
N ILE A 52 -1.95 4.62 22.63
CA ILE A 52 -2.45 3.57 21.72
C ILE A 52 -3.48 4.14 20.74
N THR A 53 -4.43 4.94 21.24
CA THR A 53 -5.46 5.57 20.40
C THR A 53 -4.85 6.54 19.37
N PHE A 54 -3.82 7.28 19.77
CA PHE A 54 -3.12 8.19 18.87
C PHE A 54 -2.32 7.43 17.80
N ALA A 55 -1.58 6.38 18.19
CA ALA A 55 -0.85 5.50 17.28
C ALA A 55 -1.78 4.87 16.24
N GLN A 56 -2.95 4.37 16.66
CA GLN A 56 -3.98 3.85 15.75
C GLN A 56 -4.48 4.90 14.75
N LYS A 57 -4.61 6.18 15.15
CA LYS A 57 -5.00 7.26 14.23
C LYS A 57 -3.92 7.52 13.18
N GLN A 58 -2.65 7.52 13.57
CA GLN A 58 -1.53 7.67 12.64
C GLN A 58 -1.47 6.51 11.65
N LEU A 59 -1.58 5.26 12.13
CA LEU A 59 -1.64 4.09 11.25
C LEU A 59 -2.79 4.17 10.25
N ARG A 60 -3.98 4.62 10.67
CA ARG A 60 -5.14 4.82 9.78
C ARG A 60 -4.88 5.93 8.75
N ALA A 61 -4.12 6.97 9.08
CA ALA A 61 -3.72 8.01 8.13
C ALA A 61 -2.78 7.43 7.07
N ILE A 62 -1.74 6.70 7.49
CA ILE A 62 -0.81 6.00 6.58
C ILE A 62 -1.58 5.05 5.67
N LYS A 63 -2.52 4.26 6.21
CA LYS A 63 -3.39 3.38 5.41
C LYS A 63 -4.17 4.13 4.34
N LYS A 64 -4.67 5.34 4.64
CA LYS A 64 -5.38 6.17 3.65
C LYS A 64 -4.44 6.65 2.54
N GLU A 65 -3.23 7.08 2.89
CA GLU A 65 -2.21 7.48 1.92
C GLU A 65 -1.82 6.32 1.01
N LEU A 66 -1.57 5.13 1.57
CA LEU A 66 -1.28 3.92 0.79
C LEU A 66 -2.40 3.61 -0.22
N ASN A 67 -3.67 3.71 0.20
CA ASN A 67 -4.81 3.50 -0.70
C ASN A 67 -4.88 4.56 -1.81
N ALA A 68 -4.51 5.81 -1.54
CA ALA A 68 -4.43 6.85 -2.55
C ALA A 68 -3.33 6.53 -3.57
N THR A 69 -2.13 6.16 -3.11
CA THR A 69 -1.03 5.73 -3.99
C THR A 69 -1.41 4.52 -4.86
N LEU A 70 -2.06 3.51 -4.28
CA LEU A 70 -2.60 2.36 -5.02
C LEU A 70 -3.63 2.77 -6.09
N ARG A 71 -4.47 3.77 -5.80
CA ARG A 71 -5.46 4.29 -6.75
C ARG A 71 -4.77 5.01 -7.92
N ASP A 72 -3.77 5.83 -7.63
CA ASP A 72 -3.00 6.55 -8.64
C ASP A 72 -2.25 5.58 -9.58
N ILE A 73 -1.59 4.56 -9.03
CA ILE A 73 -0.93 3.49 -9.81
C ILE A 73 -1.95 2.80 -10.74
N ASN A 74 -3.15 2.49 -10.23
CA ASN A 74 -4.21 1.86 -11.03
C ASN A 74 -4.74 2.77 -12.14
N GLN A 75 -4.84 4.08 -11.90
CA GLN A 75 -5.31 5.07 -12.88
C GLN A 75 -4.28 5.31 -13.98
N GLN A 76 -3.01 5.53 -13.64
CA GLN A 76 -1.92 5.67 -14.62
C GLN A 76 -1.82 4.46 -15.55
N THR A 77 -1.93 3.26 -14.99
CA THR A 77 -1.92 2.00 -15.78
C THR A 77 -3.12 1.88 -16.72
N SER A 78 -4.27 2.49 -16.37
CA SER A 78 -5.47 2.47 -17.21
C SER A 78 -5.40 3.50 -18.33
N GLN A 79 -4.77 4.64 -18.08
CA GLN A 79 -4.60 5.73 -19.05
C GLN A 79 -3.58 5.39 -20.14
N SER A 80 -2.45 4.73 -19.80
CA SER A 80 -1.47 4.25 -20.80
C SER A 80 -2.03 3.20 -21.78
N LYS A 81 -3.17 2.55 -21.45
CA LYS A 81 -3.86 1.64 -22.37
C LYS A 81 -4.74 2.37 -23.39
N ALA A 82 -5.20 3.58 -23.09
CA ALA A 82 -6.01 4.37 -24.02
C ALA A 82 -5.12 4.96 -25.13
N ASP A 83 -3.92 5.44 -24.78
CA ASP A 83 -3.01 6.09 -25.73
C ASP A 83 -2.25 5.12 -26.65
N SER A 84 -2.22 3.82 -26.34
CA SER A 84 -1.50 2.80 -27.14
C SER A 84 -2.36 2.09 -28.20
N ILE A 85 -3.64 2.45 -28.34
CA ILE A 85 -4.54 1.87 -29.36
C ILE A 85 -4.43 2.61 -30.71
N PHE A 86 -3.70 3.74 -30.76
CA PHE A 86 -3.64 4.60 -31.94
C PHE A 86 -2.21 4.83 -32.45
N SER A 87 -1.50 3.77 -32.84
CA SER A 87 -0.46 3.89 -33.88
C SER A 87 -0.15 2.53 -34.49
N GLY A 88 -0.17 2.47 -35.82
CA GLY A 88 0.23 1.31 -36.60
C GLY A 88 -0.93 0.70 -37.36
N GLY A 89 -1.25 1.27 -38.53
CA GLY A 89 -1.92 0.51 -39.58
C GLY A 89 -1.11 -0.75 -39.88
N LEU A 90 -1.75 -1.90 -39.87
CA LEU A 90 -1.21 -3.13 -40.44
C LEU A 90 -2.39 -3.93 -41.00
N ASP A 91 -2.58 -3.68 -42.28
CA ASP A 91 -3.20 -4.54 -43.25
C ASP A 91 -2.72 -6.01 -43.13
N ILE A 92 -3.53 -6.92 -43.69
CA ILE A 92 -3.18 -8.32 -44.11
C ILE A 92 -3.55 -9.47 -43.13
N PHE A 93 -4.86 -9.75 -43.05
CA PHE A 93 -5.55 -11.04 -43.30
C PHE A 93 -4.99 -12.45 -42.91
N GLY A 94 -3.87 -12.65 -42.20
CA GLY A 94 -3.34 -13.99 -41.88
C GLY A 94 -3.16 -14.37 -40.39
N GLU A 95 -2.93 -13.40 -39.50
CA GLU A 95 -2.33 -13.66 -38.17
C GLU A 95 -3.33 -13.83 -37.00
N ARG A 96 -4.65 -13.87 -37.26
CA ARG A 96 -5.68 -13.80 -36.20
C ARG A 96 -5.55 -14.85 -35.07
N LYS A 97 -5.06 -16.06 -35.37
CA LYS A 97 -4.89 -17.12 -34.34
C LYS A 97 -3.62 -16.96 -33.49
N TRP A 98 -2.55 -16.40 -34.06
CA TRP A 98 -1.29 -16.13 -33.35
C TRP A 98 -1.36 -14.83 -32.55
N ALA A 99 -1.94 -13.77 -33.14
CA ALA A 99 -2.20 -12.51 -32.48
C ALA A 99 -3.09 -12.67 -31.23
N GLY A 100 -4.05 -13.59 -31.23
CA GLY A 100 -4.86 -13.93 -30.07
C GLY A 100 -4.05 -14.54 -28.92
N LYS A 101 -3.16 -15.52 -29.22
CA LYS A 101 -2.30 -16.16 -28.22
C LYS A 101 -1.26 -15.19 -27.66
N VAL A 102 -0.64 -14.37 -28.51
CA VAL A 102 0.30 -13.34 -28.11
C VAL A 102 -0.39 -12.28 -27.24
N ARG A 103 -1.56 -11.76 -27.63
CA ARG A 103 -2.33 -10.81 -26.80
C ARG A 103 -2.72 -11.38 -25.45
N ILE A 104 -3.10 -12.65 -25.36
CA ILE A 104 -3.42 -13.32 -24.08
C ILE A 104 -2.16 -13.47 -23.22
N ALA A 105 -1.04 -13.90 -23.81
CA ALA A 105 0.23 -14.02 -23.11
C ALA A 105 0.73 -12.65 -22.59
N THR A 106 0.66 -11.61 -23.42
CA THR A 106 1.01 -10.24 -23.07
C THR A 106 0.08 -9.68 -21.98
N ARG A 107 -1.23 -9.93 -22.07
CA ARG A 107 -2.20 -9.53 -21.02
C ARG A 107 -1.91 -10.22 -19.68
N ARG A 108 -1.56 -11.50 -19.70
CA ARG A 108 -1.17 -12.25 -18.49
C ARG A 108 0.16 -11.77 -17.92
N ALA A 109 1.15 -11.48 -18.75
CA ALA A 109 2.43 -10.93 -18.32
C ALA A 109 2.25 -9.54 -17.68
N ILE A 110 1.42 -8.68 -18.27
CA ILE A 110 1.08 -7.36 -17.72
C ILE A 110 0.31 -7.51 -16.40
N ALA A 111 -0.64 -8.46 -16.31
CA ALA A 111 -1.38 -8.71 -15.06
C ALA A 111 -0.47 -9.20 -13.93
N ARG A 112 0.49 -10.09 -14.22
CA ARG A 112 1.47 -10.57 -13.24
C ARG A 112 2.42 -9.46 -12.78
N LYS A 113 2.92 -8.65 -13.71
CA LYS A 113 3.74 -7.47 -13.39
C LYS A 113 2.97 -6.47 -12.52
N LYS A 114 1.68 -6.27 -12.81
CA LYS A 114 0.78 -5.44 -12.01
C LYS A 114 0.57 -5.99 -10.60
N GLN A 115 0.34 -7.29 -10.47
CA GLN A 115 0.20 -7.95 -9.16
C GLN A 115 1.50 -7.81 -8.35
N ALA A 116 2.65 -8.06 -8.97
CA ALA A 116 3.95 -7.93 -8.31
C ALA A 116 4.23 -6.50 -7.81
N ALA A 117 3.81 -5.47 -8.56
CA ALA A 117 3.95 -4.08 -8.14
C ALA A 117 2.98 -3.67 -7.01
N GLN A 118 1.81 -4.32 -6.90
CA GLN A 118 0.80 -4.01 -5.89
C GLN A 118 1.00 -4.78 -4.58
N GLN A 119 1.59 -5.97 -4.66
CA GLN A 119 1.82 -6.87 -3.54
C GLN A 119 2.45 -6.20 -2.31
N PRO A 120 3.54 -5.40 -2.41
CA PRO A 120 4.16 -4.83 -1.21
C PRO A 120 3.27 -3.81 -0.49
N TYR A 121 2.40 -3.10 -1.23
CA TYR A 121 1.46 -2.15 -0.63
C TYR A 121 0.28 -2.85 0.06
N LEU A 122 -0.11 -4.03 -0.42
CA LEU A 122 -1.12 -4.87 0.23
C LEU A 122 -0.59 -5.45 1.53
N GLU A 123 0.65 -5.97 1.52
CA GLU A 123 1.29 -6.50 2.73
C GLU A 123 1.45 -5.44 3.83
N LEU A 124 1.83 -4.21 3.47
CA LEU A 124 1.86 -3.09 4.42
C LEU A 124 0.49 -2.76 5.00
N LYS A 125 -0.56 -2.83 4.18
CA LYS A 125 -1.93 -2.56 4.61
C LYS A 125 -2.41 -3.62 5.59
N ASP A 126 -2.09 -4.89 5.34
CA ASP A 126 -2.44 -6.00 6.22
C ASP A 126 -1.70 -5.87 7.56
N ALA A 127 -0.41 -5.54 7.54
CA ALA A 127 0.37 -5.27 8.76
C ALA A 127 -0.22 -4.12 9.59
N ILE A 128 -0.65 -3.03 8.95
CA ILE A 128 -1.36 -1.94 9.63
C ILE A 128 -2.64 -2.44 10.29
N ASP A 129 -3.41 -3.29 9.61
CA ASP A 129 -4.66 -3.82 10.16
C ASP A 129 -4.41 -4.71 11.38
N ASP A 130 -3.36 -5.54 11.35
CA ASP A 130 -2.94 -6.35 12.50
C ASP A 130 -2.56 -5.46 13.71
N PHE A 131 -1.79 -4.39 13.49
CA PHE A 131 -1.44 -3.46 14.56
C PHE A 131 -2.65 -2.72 15.13
N ILE A 132 -3.62 -2.35 14.29
CA ILE A 132 -4.86 -1.72 14.75
C ILE A 132 -5.64 -2.68 15.64
N LEU A 133 -5.77 -3.94 15.23
CA LEU A 133 -6.47 -4.98 15.99
C LEU A 133 -5.78 -5.25 17.34
N GLU A 134 -4.46 -5.35 17.36
CA GLU A 134 -3.72 -5.53 18.61
C GLU A 134 -3.89 -4.31 19.53
N GLY A 135 -3.86 -3.10 18.99
CA GLY A 135 -4.17 -1.88 19.76
C GLY A 135 -5.57 -1.88 20.36
N ASP A 136 -6.57 -2.42 19.65
CA ASP A 136 -7.94 -2.56 20.16
C ASP A 136 -7.99 -3.60 21.30
N ARG A 137 -7.28 -4.71 21.15
CA ARG A 137 -7.13 -5.72 22.21
C ARG A 137 -6.50 -5.14 23.47
N LEU A 138 -5.41 -4.38 23.34
CA LEU A 138 -4.75 -3.73 24.47
C LEU A 138 -5.68 -2.77 25.21
N LYS A 139 -6.49 -1.98 24.49
CA LYS A 139 -7.48 -1.09 25.12
C LYS A 139 -8.52 -1.87 25.93
N LEU A 140 -9.02 -3.00 25.40
CA LEU A 140 -9.98 -3.84 26.14
C LEU A 140 -9.38 -4.35 27.45
N MET A 141 -8.14 -4.86 27.42
CA MET A 141 -7.46 -5.32 28.63
C MET A 141 -7.22 -4.17 29.63
N ALA A 142 -6.86 -2.99 29.12
CA ALA A 142 -6.67 -1.79 29.93
C ALA A 142 -7.97 -1.34 30.61
N GLU A 143 -9.10 -1.38 29.90
CA GLU A 143 -10.42 -1.07 30.44
C GLU A 143 -10.82 -2.06 31.53
N GLU A 144 -10.61 -3.37 31.30
CA GLU A 144 -10.89 -4.40 32.30
C GLU A 144 -10.09 -4.18 33.60
N TYR A 145 -8.80 -3.88 33.49
CA TYR A 145 -7.96 -3.54 34.64
C TYR A 145 -8.43 -2.27 35.38
N LEU A 146 -8.82 -1.24 34.64
CA LEU A 146 -9.32 0.00 35.23
C LEU A 146 -10.66 -0.18 35.94
N LEU A 147 -11.50 -1.11 35.47
CA LEU A 147 -12.76 -1.47 36.11
C LEU A 147 -12.53 -2.30 37.38
N SER A 148 -11.54 -3.21 37.39
CA SER A 148 -11.22 -4.01 38.58
C SER A 148 -10.63 -3.17 39.71
N ASN A 149 -9.84 -2.15 39.40
CA ASN A 149 -9.15 -1.29 40.38
C ASN A 149 -9.95 -0.04 40.81
N GLN A 150 -11.17 0.15 40.29
CA GLN A 150 -12.10 1.21 40.72
C GLN A 150 -13.17 0.72 41.71
N ARG A 151 -13.19 -0.58 42.01
CA ARG A 151 -14.03 -1.18 43.06
C ARG A 151 -13.29 -1.18 44.38
#